data_AF-A0A0T7A7T0-F1
#
_entry.id   AF-A0A0T7A7T0-F1
#
_cell.length_a   1.000
_cell.length_b   1.000
_cell.length_c   1.000
_cell.angle_alpha   90.00
_cell.angle_beta   90.00
_cell.angle_gamma   90.00
#
_symmetry.space_group_name_H-M   'P 1'
#
loop_
_entity.id
_entity.type
_entity.pdbx_description
1 polymer ?
#
loop_
_entity_poly.entity_id
_entity_poly.type
_entity_poly.pdbx_seq_one_letter_code
_entity_poly.pdbx_strand_id
1 'polypeptide(L)'
;MQGHFKPFNAAHSAFSAISMASADAASRMEWNIMRRYLFNIYAAGVVSRDEVGRKYPSDGPAVAYGQRIVDELTKDDDYCDAVIDVVTASGRLVARLISSETPLVHHVRQPTRQISLH
;
A
#
# COMPACT_ATOMS: atom_id res chain seq x y z
N MET A 1 46.18 28.87 -58.08
CA MET A 1 45.95 27.59 -57.38
C MET A 1 47.09 27.35 -56.39
N GLN A 2 46.97 27.85 -55.16
CA GLN A 2 47.77 27.47 -53.98
C GLN A 2 47.01 27.96 -52.74
N GLY A 3 47.00 27.19 -51.64
CA GLY A 3 46.39 27.65 -50.39
C GLY A 3 46.04 26.54 -49.41
N HIS A 4 47.05 25.92 -48.83
CA HIS A 4 46.99 24.98 -47.71
C HIS A 4 46.53 25.68 -46.42
N PHE A 5 45.52 25.15 -45.72
CA PHE A 5 45.37 25.36 -44.27
C PHE A 5 44.70 24.15 -43.60
N LYS A 6 45.39 23.58 -42.61
CA LYS A 6 44.95 22.43 -41.79
C LYS A 6 43.99 22.90 -40.70
N PRO A 7 43.03 22.08 -40.26
CA PRO A 7 42.52 22.15 -38.89
C PRO A 7 43.18 21.06 -38.01
N PHE A 8 44.00 21.52 -37.06
CA PHE A 8 44.24 20.90 -35.74
C PHE A 8 43.48 21.81 -34.75
N ASN A 9 42.84 21.40 -33.67
CA ASN A 9 42.89 20.18 -32.87
C ASN A 9 41.60 20.08 -32.03
N ALA A 10 41.39 18.90 -31.49
CA ALA A 10 40.30 18.42 -30.65
C ALA A 10 39.86 19.32 -29.47
N ALA A 11 38.56 19.26 -29.19
CA ALA A 11 38.04 19.29 -27.83
C ALA A 11 36.97 18.20 -27.71
N HIS A 12 37.17 17.34 -26.70
CA HIS A 12 36.36 16.18 -26.37
C HIS A 12 34.88 16.53 -26.17
N SER A 13 34.00 15.64 -26.63
CA SER A 13 32.84 15.26 -25.82
C SER A 13 32.53 13.79 -26.10
N ALA A 14 33.27 12.93 -25.39
CA ALA A 14 32.84 11.57 -25.16
C ALA A 14 31.65 11.58 -24.19
N PHE A 15 30.85 10.53 -24.23
CA PHE A 15 29.74 10.20 -23.33
C PHE A 15 28.35 10.81 -23.63
N SER A 16 27.70 10.27 -24.65
CA SER A 16 26.25 10.03 -24.60
C SER A 16 25.98 8.55 -24.85
N ALA A 17 26.36 7.74 -23.86
CA ALA A 17 25.91 6.36 -23.73
C ALA A 17 25.80 6.04 -22.23
N ILE A 18 24.89 6.74 -21.53
CA ILE A 18 24.48 6.33 -20.19
C ILE A 18 22.97 6.07 -20.21
N SER A 19 22.65 4.79 -20.00
CA SER A 19 21.43 4.29 -19.37
C SER A 19 20.12 4.33 -20.16
N MET A 20 20.04 3.47 -21.18
CA MET A 20 18.78 2.79 -21.54
C MET A 20 18.55 1.49 -20.75
N ALA A 21 19.43 1.16 -19.78
CA ALA A 21 19.32 -0.04 -18.94
C ALA A 21 18.64 0.22 -17.57
N SER A 22 18.37 1.48 -17.21
CA SER A 22 17.82 1.83 -15.90
C SER A 22 16.28 1.69 -15.83
N ALA A 23 15.57 1.95 -16.92
CA ALA A 23 14.11 1.88 -16.95
C ALA A 23 13.58 0.43 -16.85
N ASP A 24 14.27 -0.53 -17.47
CA ASP A 24 13.89 -1.96 -17.40
C ASP A 24 14.16 -2.56 -16.01
N ALA A 25 15.24 -2.13 -15.34
CA ALA A 25 15.57 -2.57 -13.99
C ALA A 25 14.58 -2.02 -12.93
N ALA A 26 14.15 -0.77 -13.06
CA ALA A 26 13.12 -0.20 -12.20
C ALA A 26 11.76 -0.92 -12.39
N SER A 27 11.39 -1.20 -13.64
CA SER A 27 10.16 -1.93 -13.97
C SER A 27 10.19 -3.40 -13.50
N ARG A 28 11.36 -4.06 -13.53
CA ARG A 28 11.54 -5.42 -12.98
C ARG A 28 11.61 -5.46 -11.45
N MET A 29 12.01 -4.38 -10.78
CA MET A 29 11.94 -4.29 -9.31
C MET A 29 10.52 -4.02 -8.81
N GLU A 30 9.70 -3.23 -9.53
CA GLU A 30 8.31 -2.94 -9.15
C GLU A 30 7.43 -4.19 -9.03
N TRP A 31 7.61 -5.17 -9.93
CA TRP A 31 6.80 -6.40 -9.92
C TRP A 31 7.11 -7.34 -8.75
N ASN A 32 8.31 -7.27 -8.18
CA ASN A 32 8.73 -8.17 -7.09
C ASN A 32 8.39 -7.65 -5.68
N ILE A 33 7.84 -6.43 -5.58
CA ILE A 33 7.49 -5.79 -4.30
C ILE A 33 5.99 -5.92 -4.00
N MET A 34 5.16 -6.21 -5.01
CA MET A 34 3.71 -6.34 -4.81
C MET A 34 3.36 -7.64 -4.06
N ARG A 35 2.72 -7.49 -2.91
CA ARG A 35 2.24 -8.58 -2.06
C ARG A 35 0.75 -8.82 -2.31
N ARG A 36 0.32 -10.07 -2.28
CA ARG A 36 -1.09 -10.44 -2.39
C ARG A 36 -1.75 -10.44 -1.00
N TYR A 37 -2.93 -9.83 -0.93
CA TYR A 37 -3.77 -9.75 0.25
C TYR A 37 -5.16 -10.29 -0.08
N LEU A 38 -5.77 -10.97 0.88
CA LEU A 38 -7.12 -11.51 0.84
C LEU A 38 -7.98 -10.66 1.78
N PHE A 39 -9.26 -10.53 1.45
CA PHE A 39 -10.25 -9.77 2.22
C PHE A 39 -11.39 -10.71 2.58
N ASN A 40 -11.52 -11.05 3.86
CA ASN A 40 -12.62 -11.89 4.34
C ASN A 40 -13.65 -10.97 4.99
N ILE A 41 -14.86 -10.97 4.45
CA ILE A 41 -15.97 -10.11 4.87
C ILE A 41 -16.97 -10.99 5.64
N TYR A 42 -17.32 -10.54 6.83
CA TYR A 42 -18.30 -11.17 7.71
C TYR A 42 -19.39 -10.14 7.99
N ALA A 43 -20.58 -10.33 7.43
CA ALA A 43 -21.65 -9.36 7.56
C ALA A 43 -23.02 -10.04 7.42
N ALA A 44 -24.03 -9.56 8.16
CA ALA A 44 -25.39 -10.13 8.16
C ALA A 44 -25.46 -11.67 8.33
N GLY A 45 -24.53 -12.26 9.11
CA GLY A 45 -24.42 -13.71 9.30
C GLY A 45 -23.84 -14.49 8.11
N VAL A 46 -23.43 -13.80 7.04
CA VAL A 46 -22.80 -14.36 5.85
C VAL A 46 -21.29 -14.13 5.89
N VAL A 47 -20.54 -15.12 5.38
CA VAL A 47 -19.09 -15.02 5.21
C VAL A 47 -18.77 -15.04 3.72
N SER A 48 -18.19 -13.95 3.23
CA SER A 48 -17.66 -13.84 1.86
C SER A 48 -16.14 -13.78 1.92
N ARG A 49 -15.47 -14.79 1.35
CA ARG A 49 -14.00 -14.89 1.35
C ARG A 49 -13.46 -14.56 -0.02
N ASP A 50 -12.50 -13.64 -0.07
CA ASP A 50 -11.75 -13.37 -1.29
C ASP A 50 -10.70 -14.48 -1.51
N GLU A 51 -10.97 -15.38 -2.45
CA GLU A 51 -10.08 -16.49 -2.80
C GLU A 51 -8.91 -16.06 -3.69
N VAL A 52 -9.10 -15.01 -4.49
CA VAL A 52 -8.13 -14.56 -5.49
C VAL A 52 -7.17 -13.55 -4.90
N GLY A 53 -7.68 -12.67 -4.05
CA GLY A 53 -6.94 -11.58 -3.44
C GLY A 53 -6.55 -10.48 -4.41
N ARG A 54 -6.05 -9.38 -3.86
CA ARG A 54 -5.54 -8.22 -4.60
C ARG A 54 -4.07 -7.97 -4.27
N LYS A 55 -3.36 -7.39 -5.24
CA LYS A 55 -1.94 -7.06 -5.10
C LYS A 55 -1.77 -5.61 -4.64
N TYR A 56 -1.02 -5.41 -3.56
CA TYR A 56 -0.66 -4.09 -3.03
C TYR A 56 0.85 -4.02 -2.74
N PRO A 57 1.48 -2.84 -2.84
CA PRO A 57 2.91 -2.69 -2.59
C PRO A 57 3.28 -2.86 -1.10
N SER A 58 2.33 -2.64 -0.19
CA SER A 58 2.54 -2.77 1.26
C SER A 58 1.21 -2.96 1.99
N ASP A 59 1.28 -3.19 3.30
CA ASP A 59 0.14 -3.42 4.17
C ASP A 59 -0.81 -2.20 4.21
N GLY A 60 -0.27 -0.97 4.16
CA GLY A 60 -1.05 0.28 4.25
C GLY A 60 -2.12 0.44 3.16
N PRO A 61 -1.79 0.39 1.86
CA PRO A 61 -2.78 0.46 0.78
C PRO A 61 -3.80 -0.68 0.80
N ALA A 62 -3.42 -1.88 1.27
CA ALA A 62 -4.35 -2.99 1.45
C ALA A 62 -5.38 -2.68 2.54
N VAL A 63 -4.92 -2.16 3.68
CA VAL A 63 -5.80 -1.73 4.79
C VAL A 63 -6.71 -0.57 4.36
N ALA A 64 -6.19 0.42 3.64
CA ALA A 64 -6.99 1.53 3.12
C ALA A 64 -8.09 1.04 2.17
N TYR A 65 -7.81 0.02 1.36
CA TYR A 65 -8.84 -0.60 0.53
C TYR A 65 -9.89 -1.33 1.38
N GLY A 66 -9.47 -2.10 2.40
CA GLY A 66 -10.38 -2.73 3.35
C GLY A 66 -11.31 -1.71 4.02
N GLN A 67 -10.78 -0.55 4.43
CA GLN A 67 -11.57 0.52 5.04
C GLN A 67 -12.64 1.05 4.08
N ARG A 68 -12.30 1.24 2.80
CA ARG A 68 -13.29 1.65 1.79
C ARG A 68 -14.42 0.64 1.65
N ILE A 69 -14.16 -0.66 1.78
CA ILE A 69 -15.24 -1.67 1.76
C ILE A 69 -16.13 -1.50 3.00
N VAL A 70 -15.55 -1.32 4.18
CA VAL A 70 -16.31 -1.04 5.42
C VAL A 70 -17.18 0.19 5.25
N ASP A 71 -16.62 1.29 4.73
CA ASP A 71 -17.33 2.55 4.54
C ASP A 71 -18.49 2.40 3.53
N GLU A 72 -18.36 1.57 2.50
CA GLU A 72 -19.45 1.27 1.56
C GLU A 72 -20.53 0.37 2.20
N LEU A 73 -20.14 -0.64 2.99
CA LEU A 73 -21.08 -1.51 3.69
C LEU A 73 -21.89 -0.77 4.75
N THR A 74 -21.28 0.20 5.43
CA THR A 74 -21.94 1.00 6.48
C THR A 74 -23.05 1.90 5.91
N LYS A 75 -23.11 2.11 4.59
CA LYS A 75 -24.22 2.86 3.96
C LYS A 75 -25.52 2.07 3.92
N ASP A 76 -25.45 0.76 4.14
CA ASP A 76 -26.58 -0.15 4.13
C ASP A 76 -26.78 -0.68 5.55
N ASP A 77 -27.93 -0.32 6.15
CA ASP A 77 -28.24 -0.59 7.56
C ASP A 77 -28.19 -2.09 7.90
N ASP A 78 -28.41 -2.97 6.91
CA ASP A 78 -28.34 -4.42 7.06
C ASP A 78 -26.91 -4.93 7.33
N TYR A 79 -25.89 -4.09 7.09
CA TYR A 79 -24.48 -4.44 7.22
C TYR A 79 -23.72 -3.56 8.23
N CYS A 80 -24.42 -2.88 9.14
CA CYS A 80 -23.83 -1.99 10.15
C CYS A 80 -22.81 -2.66 11.11
N ASP A 81 -22.75 -3.99 11.19
CA ASP A 81 -21.77 -4.77 11.98
C ASP A 81 -20.79 -5.60 11.13
N ALA A 82 -20.56 -5.20 9.87
CA ALA A 82 -19.60 -5.85 9.00
C ALA A 82 -18.18 -5.84 9.57
N VAL A 83 -17.56 -7.01 9.62
CA VAL A 83 -16.15 -7.20 9.95
C VAL A 83 -15.38 -7.57 8.68
N ILE A 84 -14.24 -6.92 8.45
CA ILE A 84 -13.33 -7.24 7.35
C ILE A 84 -11.96 -7.59 7.90
N ASP A 85 -11.53 -8.82 7.64
CA ASP A 85 -10.16 -9.25 7.87
C ASP A 85 -9.32 -9.02 6.63
N VAL A 86 -8.27 -8.22 6.76
CA VAL A 86 -7.22 -8.07 5.76
C VAL A 86 -6.11 -9.04 6.10
N VAL A 87 -5.90 -10.03 5.24
CA VAL A 87 -4.93 -11.12 5.45
C VAL A 87 -3.92 -11.12 4.31
N THR A 88 -2.65 -11.38 4.62
CA THR A 88 -1.65 -11.67 3.57
C THR A 88 -1.93 -13.03 2.92
N ALA A 89 -1.36 -13.27 1.74
CA ALA A 89 -1.44 -14.58 1.08
C ALA A 89 -0.84 -15.74 1.89
N SER A 90 0.02 -15.48 2.89
CA SER A 90 0.50 -16.50 3.82
C SER A 90 -0.46 -16.78 4.97
N GLY A 91 -1.63 -16.13 5.01
CA GLY A 91 -2.62 -16.24 6.08
C GLY A 91 -2.35 -15.35 7.30
N ARG A 92 -1.30 -14.51 7.30
CA ARG A 92 -1.05 -13.56 8.40
C ARG A 92 -2.12 -12.47 8.39
N LEU A 93 -2.85 -12.30 9.50
CA LEU A 93 -3.76 -11.19 9.70
C LEU A 93 -2.97 -9.87 9.79
N VAL A 94 -3.34 -8.91 8.94
CA VAL A 94 -2.73 -7.58 8.87
C VAL A 94 -3.56 -6.59 9.67
N ALA A 95 -4.88 -6.59 9.45
CA ALA A 95 -5.82 -5.74 10.14
C ALA A 95 -7.19 -6.40 10.21
N ARG A 96 -7.95 -6.04 11.23
CA ARG A 96 -9.39 -6.31 11.33
C ARG A 96 -10.11 -4.97 11.41
N LEU A 97 -11.01 -4.74 10.47
CA LEU A 97 -11.79 -3.52 10.35
C LEU A 97 -13.24 -3.86 10.68
N ILE A 98 -13.92 -2.97 11.39
CA ILE A 98 -15.29 -3.19 11.86
C ILE A 98 -16.08 -1.95 11.44
N SER A 99 -17.19 -2.13 10.72
CA SER A 99 -18.18 -1.07 10.61
C SER A 99 -18.78 -0.91 11.99
N SER A 100 -18.52 0.21 12.63
CA SER A 100 -19.25 0.60 13.81
C SER A 100 -19.57 2.07 13.64
N GLU A 101 -20.82 2.45 13.80
CA GLU A 101 -21.23 3.86 13.82
C GLU A 101 -20.52 4.66 14.92
N THR A 102 -19.91 3.99 15.90
CA THR A 102 -19.02 4.64 16.85
C THR A 102 -17.74 5.09 16.15
N PRO A 103 -17.46 6.41 16.12
CA PRO A 103 -16.12 6.89 15.79
C PRO A 103 -15.13 6.13 16.66
N LEU A 104 -14.01 5.71 16.10
CA LEU A 104 -12.87 5.22 16.86
C LEU A 104 -12.49 6.32 17.86
N VAL A 105 -13.10 6.29 19.04
CA VAL A 105 -12.66 7.06 20.18
C VAL A 105 -11.31 6.45 20.47
N HIS A 106 -10.26 7.14 20.05
CA HIS A 106 -8.92 6.92 20.54
C HIS A 106 -9.00 7.11 22.06
N HIS A 107 -9.34 6.05 22.79
CA HIS A 107 -9.01 5.92 24.20
C HIS A 107 -7.49 5.76 24.24
N VAL A 108 -6.81 6.91 24.08
CA VAL A 108 -5.52 7.16 24.69
C VAL A 108 -5.73 6.75 26.14
N ARG A 109 -5.19 5.58 26.49
CA ARG A 109 -5.00 5.19 27.88
C ARG A 109 -4.15 6.28 28.51
N GLN A 110 -4.79 7.26 29.15
CA GLN A 110 -4.12 8.09 30.12
C GLN A 110 -3.56 7.13 31.19
N PRO A 111 -2.25 7.09 31.43
CA PRO A 111 -1.76 6.41 32.61
C PRO A 111 -2.31 7.18 33.80
N THR A 112 -3.20 6.53 34.55
CA THR A 112 -3.66 6.95 35.87
C THR A 112 -2.43 7.17 36.76
N ARG A 113 -1.90 8.39 36.81
CA ARG A 113 -0.94 8.78 37.84
C ARG A 113 -1.73 9.04 39.12
N GLN A 114 -1.87 7.95 39.85
CA GLN A 114 -1.95 7.82 41.29
C GLN A 114 -1.85 9.14 42.07
N ILE A 115 -2.93 9.45 42.80
CA ILE A 115 -3.00 10.49 43.80
C ILE A 115 -2.14 10.03 44.98
N SER A 116 -1.06 10.75 45.30
CA SER A 116 -0.41 10.66 46.61
C SER A 116 -0.98 11.74 47.50
N LEU A 117 -1.74 11.32 48.52
CA LEU A 117 -2.00 12.13 49.71
C LEU A 117 -0.79 11.99 50.62
N HIS A 118 -0.12 13.10 50.91
CA HIS A 118 0.71 13.29 52.11
C HIS A 118 0.74 14.77 52.48
#